data_AF-A0A931Z9V4-F1
#
_entry.id   AF-A0A931Z9V4-F1
#
_cell.length_a   1.000
_cell.length_b   1.000
_cell.length_c   1.000
_cell.angle_alpha   90.00
_cell.angle_beta   90.00
_cell.angle_gamma   90.00
#
_symmetry.space_group_name_H-M   'P 1'
#
loop_
_entity.id
_entity.type
_entity.pdbx_description
1 polymer ?
#
loop_
_entity_poly.entity_id
_entity_poly.type
_entity_poly.pdbx_seq_one_letter_code
_entity_poly.pdbx_strand_id
1 'polypeptide(L)' 'MFKTGDIVRLKSGGPKMTVQRLVGDKSSPMMAFVDQHLRTKGHQDGDVICQWFASSELKSETFFVDTLEAVVAESN' A
#
# COMPACT_ATOMS: atom_id res chain seq x y z
N MET A 1 -1.06 10.83 6.05
CA MET A 1 -0.14 9.72 6.37
C MET A 1 -1.00 8.47 6.52
N PHE A 2 -0.77 7.45 5.70
CA PHE A 2 -1.54 6.21 5.76
C PHE A 2 -0.98 5.28 6.83
N LYS A 3 -1.84 4.41 7.36
CA LYS A 3 -1.45 3.32 8.25
C LYS A 3 -1.95 1.98 7.72
N THR A 4 -1.32 0.91 8.17
CA THR A 4 -1.80 -0.45 7.93
C THR A 4 -3.26 -0.58 8.35
N GLY A 5 -4.08 -1.15 7.47
CA GLY A 5 -5.53 -1.29 7.64
C GLY A 5 -6.37 -0.16 7.02
N ASP A 6 -5.76 0.96 6.60
CA ASP A 6 -6.51 1.99 5.89
C ASP A 6 -6.98 1.49 4.52
N ILE A 7 -8.20 1.89 4.13
CA ILE A 7 -8.70 1.68 2.77
C ILE A 7 -8.33 2.89 1.92
N VAL A 8 -7.64 2.63 0.81
CA VAL A 8 -7.12 3.63 -0.12
C VAL A 8 -7.53 3.32 -1.55
N ARG A 9 -7.46 4.33 -2.43
CA ARG A 9 -7.69 4.19 -3.87
C ARG A 9 -6.71 5.08 -4.62
N LEU A 10 -6.41 4.75 -5.87
CA LEU A 10 -5.71 5.67 -6.77
C LEU A 10 -6.56 6.92 -7.03
N LYS A 11 -5.92 8.09 -7.04
CA LYS A 11 -6.55 9.37 -7.39
C LYS A 11 -7.14 9.40 -8.81
N SER A 12 -6.60 8.59 -9.72
CA SER A 12 -7.14 8.38 -11.07
C SER A 12 -8.44 7.58 -11.10
N GLY A 13 -8.87 7.02 -9.96
CA GLY A 13 -9.90 5.99 -9.88
C GLY A 13 -9.31 4.58 -9.93
N GLY A 14 -10.12 3.59 -9.54
CA GLY A 14 -9.71 2.19 -9.45
C GLY A 14 -10.44 1.41 -8.36
N PRO A 15 -10.07 0.15 -8.12
CA PRO A 15 -10.61 -0.63 -7.02
C PRO A 15 -10.20 -0.04 -5.66
N LYS A 16 -11.01 -0.29 -4.63
CA LYS A 16 -10.61 -0.02 -3.25
C LYS A 16 -9.53 -1.02 -2.85
N MET A 17 -8.45 -0.53 -2.27
CA MET A 17 -7.33 -1.33 -1.82
C MET A 17 -7.12 -1.13 -0.33
N THR A 18 -6.54 -2.13 0.34
CA THR A 18 -6.21 -2.05 1.77
C THR A 18 -4.71 -1.89 1.92
N VAL A 19 -4.27 -0.93 2.73
CA VAL A 19 -2.86 -0.77 3.09
C VAL A 19 -2.46 -1.98 3.94
N GLN A 20 -1.64 -2.85 3.38
CA GLN A 20 -1.12 -4.03 4.07
C GLN A 20 0.12 -3.66 4.90
N ARG A 21 1.00 -2.80 4.35
CA ARG A 21 2.23 -2.37 5.02
C ARG A 21 2.73 -1.04 4.45
N LEU A 22 3.61 -0.39 5.20
CA LEU A 22 4.41 0.75 4.76
C LEU A 22 5.84 0.29 4.42
N VAL A 23 6.44 0.87 3.39
CA VAL A 23 7.86 0.70 3.07
C VAL A 23 8.70 1.29 4.19
N GLY A 24 9.67 0.52 4.66
CA GLY A 24 10.51 0.90 5.82
C GLY A 24 9.89 0.54 7.18
N ASP A 25 8.74 -0.15 7.20
CA ASP A 25 8.20 -0.71 8.44
C ASP A 25 9.15 -1.80 8.98
N LYS A 26 9.65 -1.60 10.20
CA LYS A 26 10.62 -2.46 10.89
C LYS A 26 9.98 -3.64 11.62
N SER A 27 8.71 -3.94 11.32
CA SER A 27 7.95 -5.03 11.93
C SER A 27 8.59 -6.42 11.76
N SER A 28 9.37 -6.66 10.70
CA SER A 28 10.11 -7.91 10.51
C SER A 28 11.45 -7.70 9.78
N PRO A 29 12.56 -8.32 10.24
CA PRO A 29 13.85 -8.27 9.56
C PRO A 29 13.83 -8.81 8.13
N MET A 30 12.95 -9.77 7.85
CA MET A 30 12.79 -10.36 6.52
C MET A 30 12.31 -9.34 5.48
N MET A 31 11.58 -8.32 5.93
CA MET A 31 11.05 -7.28 5.04
C MET A 31 12.09 -6.24 4.65
N ALA A 32 13.24 -6.16 5.34
CA ALA A 32 14.33 -5.27 4.97
C ALA A 32 14.86 -5.56 3.55
N PHE A 33 14.86 -6.84 3.14
CA PHE A 33 15.23 -7.23 1.78
C PHE A 33 14.20 -6.76 0.74
N VAL A 34 12.91 -6.84 1.09
CA VAL A 34 11.82 -6.34 0.23
C VAL A 34 11.92 -4.81 0.11
N ASP A 35 12.13 -4.11 1.21
CA ASP A 35 12.33 -2.66 1.24
C ASP A 35 13.55 -2.25 0.41
N GLN A 36 14.66 -2.99 0.50
CA GLN A 36 15.83 -2.76 -0.33
C GLN A 36 15.49 -2.91 -1.82
N HIS A 37 14.76 -3.95 -2.21
CA HIS A 37 14.34 -4.12 -3.59
C HIS A 37 13.39 -3.01 -4.06
N LEU A 38 12.43 -2.59 -3.23
CA LEU A 38 11.52 -1.49 -3.56
C LEU A 38 12.27 -0.16 -3.76
N ARG A 39 13.28 0.12 -2.93
CA ARG A 39 14.16 1.28 -3.10
C ARG A 39 14.90 1.28 -4.44
N THR A 40 15.32 0.11 -4.94
CA THR A 40 15.94 0.02 -6.29
C THR A 40 14.96 0.38 -7.42
N LYS A 41 13.65 0.24 -7.18
CA LYS A 41 12.60 0.68 -8.12
C LYS A 41 12.20 2.15 -7.96
N GLY A 42 12.82 2.87 -7.03
CA GLY A 42 12.55 4.29 -6.76
C GLY A 42 11.51 4.54 -5.67
N HIS A 43 11.05 3.50 -4.96
CA HIS A 43 10.16 3.68 -3.81
C HIS A 43 10.92 4.20 -2.59
N GLN A 44 10.21 4.95 -1.75
CA GLN A 44 10.77 5.58 -0.55
C GLN A 44 10.05 5.11 0.71
N ASP A 45 10.69 5.36 1.86
CA ASP A 45 10.08 5.06 3.15
C ASP A 45 8.80 5.88 3.31
N GLY A 46 7.71 5.20 3.65
CA GLY A 46 6.37 5.79 3.70
C GLY A 46 5.50 5.53 2.48
N ASP A 47 6.05 4.97 1.39
CA ASP A 47 5.22 4.36 0.35
C ASP A 47 4.42 3.19 0.92
N VAL A 48 3.28 2.89 0.30
CA VAL A 48 2.36 1.87 0.82
C VAL A 48 2.31 0.65 -0.10
N ILE A 49 2.32 -0.50 0.54
CA ILE A 49 2.02 -1.77 -0.10
C ILE A 49 0.54 -2.04 0.09
N CYS A 50 -0.19 -2.03 -1.00
CA CYS A 50 -1.63 -2.18 -1.02
C CYS A 50 -1.99 -3.57 -1.55
N GLN A 51 -3.00 -4.17 -0.93
CA GLN A 51 -3.60 -5.42 -1.41
C GLN A 51 -5.08 -5.24 -1.72
N TRP A 52 -5.56 -5.92 -2.75
CA TRP A 52 -6.98 -5.89 -3.13
C TRP A 52 -7.37 -7.19 -3.83
N PHE A 53 -8.67 -7.44 -3.89
CA PHE A 53 -9.22 -8.57 -4.62
C PHE A 53 -9.53 -8.15 -6.06
N ALA A 54 -8.92 -8.84 -7.02
CA ALA A 54 -9.23 -8.73 -8.44
C ALA A 54 -10.00 -9.99 -8.84
N SER A 55 -11.34 -9.88 -8.86
CA SER A 55 -12.28 -10.98 -9.08
C SER A 55 -12.19 -12.08 -8.02
N SER A 56 -11.20 -12.97 -8.14
CA SER A 56 -10.98 -14.11 -7.24
C SER A 56 -9.54 -14.21 -6.73
N GLU A 57 -8.67 -13.30 -7.14
CA GLU A 57 -7.25 -13.31 -6.79
C GLU A 57 -6.92 -12.16 -5.86
N LEU A 58 -6.14 -12.46 -4.81
CA LEU A 58 -5.54 -11.43 -3.97
C LEU A 58 -4.32 -10.87 -4.70
N LYS A 59 -4.41 -9.61 -5.12
CA LYS A 59 -3.31 -8.86 -5.70
C LYS A 59 -2.64 -7.98 -4.66
N SER A 60 -1.35 -7.75 -4.82
CA SER A 60 -0.55 -6.89 -3.96
C SER A 60 0.45 -6.10 -4.80
N GLU A 61 0.41 -4.78 -4.70
CA GLU A 61 1.33 -3.89 -5.41
C GLU A 61 1.75 -2.72 -4.51
N THR A 62 2.91 -2.14 -4.82
CA THR A 62 3.43 -0.97 -4.11
C THR A 62 3.04 0.28 -4.87
N PHE A 63 2.48 1.26 -4.17
CA PHE A 63 2.06 2.53 -4.72
C PHE A 63 2.70 3.68 -3.96
N PHE A 64 2.96 4.76 -4.69
CA PHE A 64 3.41 6.00 -4.08
C PHE A 64 2.29 6.60 -3.24
N VAL A 65 2.61 7.04 -2.03
CA VAL A 65 1.64 7.69 -1.13
C VAL A 65 0.92 8.87 -1.80
N ASP A 66 1.63 9.59 -2.67
CA ASP A 66 1.11 10.78 -3.36
C ASP A 66 0.08 10.47 -4.45
N THR A 67 0.06 9.25 -4.98
CA THR A 67 -0.93 8.85 -6.00
C THR A 67 -2.22 8.30 -5.40
N LEU A 68 -2.26 8.14 -4.08
CA LEU A 68 -3.38 7.54 -3.38
C LEU A 68 -4.23 8.58 -2.62
N GLU A 69 -5.50 8.23 -2.44
CA GLU A 69 -6.46 8.94 -1.63
C GLU A 69 -7.07 7.98 -0.59
N ALA A 70 -7.34 8.50 0.62
CA ALA A 70 -8.04 7.75 1.65
C ALA A 70 -9.51 7.58 1.26
N VAL A 71 -10.02 6.35 1.30
CA VAL A 71 -11.44 6.09 1.16
C VAL A 71 -11.99 5.93 2.57
N VAL A 72 -12.66 6.97 3.07
CA VAL A 72 -13.38 6.86 4.33
C VAL A 72 -14.46 5.80 4.14
N ALA A 73 -14.39 4.71 4.90
CA ALA A 73 -15.50 3.78 4.99
C ALA A 73 -16.64 4.56 5.65
N GLU A 74 -17.66 4.91 4.88
CA GLU A 74 -18.86 5.56 5.42
C GLU A 74 -19.39 4.65 6.53
N SER A 75 -19.31 5.16 7.75
CA SER A 75 -19.88 4.51 8.93
C SER A 75 -21.39 4.70 8.81
N ASN A 76 -22.07 3.70 8.23
CA ASN A 76 -23.53 3.66 8.22
C ASN A 76 -24.06 3.16 9.56
#